data_AF-A0A3Q0DYI8-F1
#
_entry.id   AF-A0A3Q0DYI8-F1
#
_cell.length_a   1.000
_cell.length_b   1.000
_cell.length_c   1.000
_cell.angle_alpha   90.00
_cell.angle_beta   90.00
_cell.angle_gamma   90.00
#
_symmetry.space_group_name_H-M   'P 1'
#
loop_
_entity.id
_entity.type
_entity.pdbx_description
1 polymer ?
#
loop_
_entity_poly.entity_id
_entity_poly.type
_entity_poly.pdbx_seq_one_letter_code
_entity_poly.pdbx_strand_id
1 'polypeptide(L)' 'MKHLPGADPELVLLGSRFEELERIPLSEMTREEINALVQELGFYRKAAPEAQVPPEYLFAPAKPLEKASDHADL' A
#
# COMPACT_ATOMS: atom_id res chain seq x y z
N MET A 1 8.05 3.47 -11.99
CA MET A 1 8.96 2.96 -10.94
C MET A 1 10.14 3.92 -10.85
N LYS A 2 10.49 4.39 -9.66
CA LYS A 2 11.61 5.31 -9.47
C LYS A 2 12.91 4.48 -9.50
N HIS A 3 13.65 4.53 -10.59
CA HIS A 3 14.96 3.88 -10.69
C HIS A 3 16.03 4.83 -10.12
N LEU A 4 16.68 4.43 -9.02
CA LEU A 4 17.93 5.05 -8.57
C LEU A 4 19.10 4.13 -8.98
N PRO A 5 20.07 4.62 -9.78
CA PRO A 5 21.18 3.79 -10.24
C PRO A 5 22.10 3.39 -9.07
N GLY A 6 22.34 2.09 -8.91
CA GLY A 6 23.29 1.53 -7.94
C GLY A 6 22.79 1.43 -6.49
N ALA A 7 21.54 1.78 -6.22
CA ALA A 7 20.93 1.58 -4.90
C ALA A 7 20.34 0.17 -4.79
N ASP A 8 20.46 -0.43 -3.60
CA ASP A 8 19.76 -1.68 -3.28
C ASP A 8 18.25 -1.50 -3.43
N PRO A 9 17.52 -2.52 -3.94
CA PRO A 9 16.08 -2.49 -4.01
C PRO A 9 15.48 -2.43 -2.60
N GLU A 10 14.60 -1.45 -2.39
CA GLU A 10 13.92 -1.23 -1.11
C GLU A 10 12.43 -0.94 -1.34
N LEU A 11 11.60 -1.36 -0.40
CA LEU A 11 10.22 -0.92 -0.28
C LEU A 11 10.15 0.27 0.68
N VAL A 12 9.73 1.42 0.17
CA VAL A 12 9.56 2.65 0.97
C VAL A 12 8.07 2.86 1.23
N LEU A 13 7.67 2.82 2.50
CA LEU A 13 6.31 3.10 2.93
C LEU A 13 6.14 4.60 3.13
N LEU A 14 5.19 5.19 2.42
CA LEU A 14 4.88 6.61 2.49
C LEU A 14 3.54 6.83 3.18
N GLY A 15 3.50 7.86 4.02
CA GLY A 15 2.26 8.39 4.55
C GLY A 15 1.47 9.17 3.49
N SER A 16 0.25 9.58 3.87
CA SER A 16 -0.64 10.34 2.97
C SER A 16 -0.10 11.71 2.59
N ARG A 17 0.90 12.23 3.32
CA ARG A 17 1.58 13.51 3.03
C ARG A 17 2.99 13.29 2.45
N PHE A 18 3.25 12.09 1.90
CA PHE A 18 4.54 11.69 1.34
C PHE A 18 5.69 11.69 2.36
N GLU A 19 5.38 11.64 3.66
CA GLU A 19 6.38 11.39 4.68
C GLU A 19 6.85 9.93 4.60
N GLU A 20 8.16 9.71 4.70
CA GLU A 20 8.71 8.37 4.81
C GLU A 20 8.39 7.81 6.19
N LEU A 21 7.62 6.72 6.22
CA LEU A 21 7.25 6.02 7.45
C LEU A 21 8.26 4.93 7.77
N GLU A 22 8.64 4.15 6.77
CA GLU A 22 9.53 2.99 6.92
C GLU A 22 10.23 2.64 5.60
N ARG A 23 11.43 2.07 5.70
CA ARG A 23 12.19 1.50 4.58
C ARG A 23 12.56 0.06 4.89
N ILE A 24 12.19 -0.84 3.98
CA ILE A 24 12.40 -2.28 4.12
C ILE A 24 13.33 -2.74 2.98
N PRO A 25 14.51 -3.31 3.29
CA PRO A 25 15.43 -3.84 2.27
C PRO A 25 14.84 -5.08 1.62
N LEU A 26 14.88 -5.14 0.28
CA LEU A 26 14.34 -6.27 -0.48
C LEU A 26 15.42 -7.22 -1.01
N SER A 27 16.70 -6.83 -0.95
CA SER A 27 17.82 -7.58 -1.55
C SER A 27 17.95 -9.02 -1.03
N GLU A 28 17.56 -9.27 0.22
CA GLU A 28 17.63 -10.59 0.86
C GLU A 28 16.33 -11.38 0.76
N MET A 29 15.29 -10.81 0.14
CA MET A 29 13.96 -11.40 0.08
C MET A 29 13.67 -11.98 -1.31
N THR A 30 13.01 -13.13 -1.33
CA THR A 30 12.42 -13.72 -2.53
C THR A 30 11.18 -12.97 -2.97
N ARG A 31 10.77 -13.15 -4.22
CA ARG A 31 9.54 -12.55 -4.75
C ARG A 31 8.31 -12.97 -3.95
N GLU A 32 8.29 -14.22 -3.49
CA GLU A 32 7.21 -14.80 -2.70
C GLU A 32 7.11 -14.11 -1.33
N GLU A 33 8.24 -13.91 -0.64
CA GLU A 33 8.31 -13.19 0.64
C GLU A 33 7.92 -11.72 0.47
N ILE A 34 8.38 -11.06 -0.59
CA ILE A 34 7.99 -9.68 -0.90
C ILE A 34 6.47 -9.58 -1.13
N ASN A 35 5.90 -10.49 -1.89
CA ASN A 35 4.45 -10.50 -2.14
C ASN A 35 3.65 -10.79 -0.86
N ALA A 36 4.16 -11.62 0.05
CA ALA A 36 3.54 -11.87 1.35
C ALA A 36 3.59 -10.61 2.22
N LEU A 37 4.75 -9.97 2.34
CA LEU A 37 4.92 -8.71 3.07
C LEU A 37 3.93 -7.63 2.61
N VAL A 38 3.82 -7.42 1.29
CA VAL A 38 2.91 -6.40 0.73
C VAL A 38 1.44 -6.72 1.05
N GLN A 39 1.05 -8.00 1.09
CA GLN A 39 -0.29 -8.42 1.50
C GLN A 39 -0.54 -8.22 2.99
N GLU A 40 0.46 -8.53 3.84
CA GLU A 40 0.39 -8.31 5.29
C GLU A 40 0.25 -6.82 5.65
N LEU A 41 0.91 -5.94 4.89
CA LEU A 41 0.74 -4.49 4.97
C LEU A 41 -0.66 -4.02 4.54
N GLY A 42 -1.49 -4.90 3.98
CA GLY A 42 -2.87 -4.62 3.58
C GLY A 42 -3.03 -4.09 2.16
N PHE A 43 -2.01 -4.17 1.30
CA PHE A 43 -2.15 -3.76 -0.09
C PHE A 43 -2.91 -4.81 -0.91
N TYR A 44 -3.89 -4.34 -1.68
CA TYR A 44 -4.65 -5.19 -2.59
C TYR A 44 -3.94 -5.39 -3.94
N ARG A 45 -3.81 -6.66 -4.36
CA ARG A 45 -3.27 -7.02 -5.67
C ARG A 45 -4.40 -7.14 -6.70
N LYS A 46 -4.41 -6.25 -7.68
CA LYS A 46 -5.29 -6.35 -8.84
C LYS A 46 -4.87 -7.49 -9.78
N ALA A 47 -5.83 -8.15 -10.42
CA ALA A 47 -5.57 -9.17 -11.43
C ALA A 47 -4.98 -8.59 -12.73
N ALA A 48 -5.37 -7.35 -13.08
CA ALA A 48 -4.86 -6.60 -14.22
C ALA A 48 -4.80 -5.11 -13.89
N PRO A 49 -4.00 -4.29 -14.63
CA PRO A 49 -3.93 -2.85 -14.40
C PRO A 49 -5.29 -2.14 -14.45
N GLU A 50 -6.17 -2.56 -15.35
CA GLU A 50 -7.51 -1.96 -15.54
C GLU A 50 -8.60 -2.60 -14.66
N ALA A 51 -8.27 -3.64 -13.89
CA ALA A 51 -9.25 -4.30 -13.04
C ALA A 51 -9.73 -3.36 -11.92
N GLN A 52 -11.03 -3.44 -11.60
CA GLN A 52 -11.61 -2.65 -10.52
C GLN A 52 -11.13 -3.18 -9.15
N VAL A 53 -10.94 -2.26 -8.21
CA VAL A 53 -10.63 -2.59 -6.81
C VAL A 53 -11.95 -2.79 -6.07
N PRO A 54 -12.13 -3.91 -5.34
CA PRO A 54 -13.34 -4.15 -4.56
C PRO A 54 -13.59 -3.04 -3.51
N PRO A 55 -14.86 -2.73 -3.17
CA PRO A 55 -15.21 -1.70 -2.19
C PRO A 55 -14.45 -1.78 -0.87
N GLU A 56 -14.21 -2.99 -0.37
CA GLU A 56 -13.48 -3.27 0.86
C GLU A 56 -12.00 -2.84 0.83
N TYR A 57 -11.41 -2.72 -0.36
CA TYR A 57 -9.99 -2.38 -0.55
C TYR A 57 -9.79 -0.99 -1.18
N LEU A 58 -10.84 -0.21 -1.41
CA LEU A 58 -10.75 1.09 -2.08
C LEU A 58 -9.77 2.06 -1.40
N PHE A 59 -9.71 2.02 -0.07
CA PHE A 59 -8.81 2.86 0.72
C PHE A 59 -7.59 2.10 1.24
N ALA A 60 -7.56 0.78 1.08
CA ALA A 60 -6.49 -0.06 1.59
C ALA A 60 -5.13 0.34 0.96
N PRO A 61 -4.04 0.32 1.74
CA PRO A 61 -3.94 -0.10 3.15
C PRO A 61 -4.37 0.96 4.17
N ALA A 62 -4.68 2.18 3.72
CA ALA A 62 -5.16 3.22 4.62
C ALA A 62 -6.59 2.94 5.09
N LYS A 63 -6.96 3.51 6.23
CA LYS A 63 -8.36 3.50 6.67
C LYS A 63 -9.15 4.51 5.85
N PRO A 64 -10.43 4.23 5.52
CA PRO A 64 -11.33 5.24 5.00
C PRO A 64 -11.29 6.47 5.93
N LEU A 65 -11.21 7.66 5.37
CA LEU A 65 -11.37 8.88 6.16
C LEU A 65 -12.78 8.86 6.72
N GLU A 66 -12.93 8.72 8.04
CA GLU A 66 -14.21 8.95 8.71
C GLU A 66 -14.65 10.39 8.42
N LYS A 67 -15.50 10.58 7.41
CA LYS A 67 -16.29 11.80 7.26
C LYS A 67 -17.72 11.46 6.88
N ALA A 68 -18.62 11.87 7.77
CA ALA A 68 -20.06 12.07 7.60
C ALA A 68 -20.99 10.84 7.65
N SER A 69 -20.94 10.07 8.74
CA SER A 69 -22.14 9.38 9.25
C SER A 69 -22.67 10.05 10.52
N ASP A 70 -22.69 11.38 10.54
CA ASP A 70 -23.51 12.20 11.46
C ASP A 70 -24.80 12.67 10.76
N HIS A 71 -25.37 11.81 9.90
CA HIS A 71 -26.80 11.90 9.60
C HIS A 71 -27.54 11.04 10.64
N ALA A 72 -27.50 11.48 11.89
CA ALA A 72 -28.29 10.92 12.97
C ALA A 72 -28.66 12.00 14.00
N ASP A 73 -29.16 13.14 13.52
CA ASP A 73 -30.15 13.89 14.30
C ASP A 73 -31.47 13.87 13.54
N LEU A 74 -32.46 13.35 14.26
CA LEU A 74 -33.85 13.06 13.94
C LEU A 74 -34.67 14.31 13.62
#